data_AF-A0A5C6RW07-F1
#
_entry.id   AF-A0A5C6RW07-F1
#
_cell.length_a   1.000
_cell.length_b   1.000
_cell.length_c   1.000
_cell.angle_alpha   90.00
_cell.angle_beta   90.00
_cell.angle_gamma   90.00
#
_symmetry.space_group_name_H-M   'P 1'
#
loop_
_entity.id
_entity.type
_entity.pdbx_description
1 polymer ?
#
loop_
_entity_poly.entity_id
_entity_poly.type
_entity_poly.pdbx_seq_one_letter_code
_entity_poly.pdbx_strand_id
1 'polypeptide(L)'
;IDFLRRKKKQQDLFADEVDNAPDLAEEEISDKIILEIELTQLQQVLENIPTSDRMVLLMKYQDRMSIKEIAEILDKTESAVKMKIKRAKAKAQKTREEIFPEQLV
;
A
#
# COMPACT_ATOMS: atom_id res chain seq x y z
N ILE A 1 -17.59 45.12 36.55
CA ILE A 1 -17.62 44.57 35.17
C ILE A 1 -16.16 44.33 34.76
N ASP A 2 -15.46 43.41 35.43
CA ASP A 2 -14.00 43.25 35.25
C ASP A 2 -13.57 41.86 34.77
N PHE A 3 -14.42 40.85 34.92
CA PHE A 3 -14.10 39.49 34.51
C PHE A 3 -14.08 39.32 32.98
N LEU A 4 -14.88 40.10 32.24
CA LEU A 4 -14.95 40.03 30.78
C LEU A 4 -13.72 40.64 30.09
N ARG A 5 -13.00 41.56 30.75
CA ARG A 5 -11.83 42.23 30.17
C ARG A 5 -10.57 41.38 30.24
N ARG A 6 -10.41 40.56 31.29
CA ARG A 6 -9.29 39.61 31.43
C ARG A 6 -9.34 38.47 30.41
N LYS A 7 -10.53 37.94 30.11
CA LYS A 7 -10.69 36.82 29.17
C LYS A 7 -10.32 37.22 27.73
N LYS A 8 -10.64 38.46 27.33
CA LYS A 8 -10.28 38.99 26.00
C LYS A 8 -8.77 39.21 25.85
N LYS A 9 -8.10 39.71 26.90
CA LYS A 9 -6.64 39.90 26.90
C LYS A 9 -5.84 38.58 26.86
N GLN A 10 -6.35 37.50 27.49
CA GLN A 10 -5.73 36.19 27.34
C GLN A 10 -5.88 35.66 25.90
N GLN A 11 -7.04 35.85 25.28
CA GLN A 11 -7.30 35.35 23.93
C GLN A 11 -6.44 36.05 22.86
N ASP A 12 -6.18 37.35 23.01
CA ASP A 12 -5.27 38.09 22.12
C ASP A 12 -3.81 37.62 22.25
N LEU A 13 -3.35 37.26 23.47
CA LEU A 13 -1.99 36.74 23.68
C LEU A 13 -1.78 35.34 23.10
N PHE A 14 -2.82 34.51 23.08
CA PHE A 14 -2.74 33.19 22.44
C PHE A 14 -2.75 33.27 20.92
N ALA A 15 -3.33 34.32 20.32
CA ALA A 15 -3.37 34.48 18.87
C ALA A 15 -1.99 34.82 18.28
N ASP A 16 -1.18 35.62 18.98
CA ASP A 16 0.16 36.01 18.53
C ASP A 16 1.21 34.88 18.58
N GLU A 17 0.99 33.82 19.39
CA GLU A 17 1.90 32.67 19.48
C GLU A 17 1.65 31.59 18.41
N VAL A 18 0.47 31.53 17.79
CA VAL A 18 0.16 30.54 16.74
C VAL A 18 0.71 30.95 15.37
N ASP A 19 0.95 32.24 15.16
CA ASP A 19 1.46 32.79 13.88
C ASP A 19 2.99 32.56 13.70
N ASN A 20 3.66 31.97 14.70
CA ASN A 20 5.08 31.61 14.67
C ASN A 20 5.31 30.10 14.82
N ALA A 21 4.33 29.26 14.49
CA ALA A 21 4.66 27.88 14.16
C ALA A 21 5.48 27.93 12.87
N PRO A 22 6.74 27.43 12.85
CA PRO A 22 7.43 27.26 11.58
C PRO A 22 6.50 26.39 10.74
N ASP A 23 6.14 26.93 9.58
CA ASP A 23 5.43 26.23 8.52
C ASP A 23 6.00 24.81 8.49
N LEU A 24 5.26 23.87 9.09
CA LEU A 24 5.47 22.46 8.86
C LEU A 24 5.05 22.35 7.42
N ALA A 25 5.96 22.70 6.52
CA ALA A 25 5.86 22.38 5.12
C ALA A 25 5.62 20.87 5.15
N GLU A 26 4.36 20.50 4.97
CA GLU A 26 3.99 19.15 4.60
C GLU A 26 4.84 18.90 3.36
N GLU A 27 5.99 18.25 3.55
CA GLU A 27 6.87 17.89 2.44
C GLU A 27 6.02 17.01 1.55
N GLU A 28 5.51 17.59 0.47
CA GLU A 28 4.66 16.92 -0.49
C GLU A 28 5.47 15.73 -1.02
N ILE A 29 5.13 14.54 -0.53
CA ILE A 29 5.82 13.32 -0.91
C ILE A 29 5.57 13.14 -2.39
N SER A 30 6.63 13.24 -3.20
CA SER A 30 6.52 13.07 -4.64
C SER A 30 5.95 11.70 -5.00
N ASP A 31 5.01 11.66 -5.93
CA ASP A 31 4.44 10.43 -6.49
C ASP A 31 5.50 9.40 -6.89
N LYS A 32 6.67 9.86 -7.35
CA LYS A 32 7.79 8.99 -7.71
C LYS A 32 8.29 8.16 -6.53
N ILE A 33 8.41 8.78 -5.35
CA ILE A 33 8.85 8.10 -4.12
C ILE A 33 7.81 7.08 -3.69
N ILE A 34 6.53 7.43 -3.76
CA ILE A 34 5.40 6.54 -3.44
C ILE A 34 5.43 5.30 -4.35
N LEU A 35 5.57 5.50 -5.66
CA LEU A 35 5.66 4.40 -6.64
C LEU A 35 6.87 3.50 -6.41
N GLU A 36 8.04 4.06 -6.08
CA GLU A 36 9.25 3.27 -5.77
C GLU A 36 9.05 2.41 -4.51
N ILE A 37 8.38 2.94 -3.49
CA ILE A 37 8.02 2.20 -2.27
C ILE A 37 7.07 1.04 -2.63
N GLU A 38 5.96 1.31 -3.33
CA GLU A 38 4.99 0.28 -3.71
C GLU A 38 5.63 -0.84 -4.55
N LEU A 39 6.51 -0.48 -5.49
CA LEU A 39 7.21 -1.44 -6.34
C LEU A 39 8.16 -2.32 -5.53
N THR A 40 8.91 -1.72 -4.60
CA THR A 40 9.82 -2.45 -3.70
C THR A 40 9.04 -3.42 -2.81
N GLN A 41 7.93 -2.97 -2.23
CA GLN A 41 7.07 -3.84 -1.42
C GLN A 41 6.50 -5.00 -2.24
N LEU A 42 6.01 -4.73 -3.45
CA LEU A 42 5.49 -5.76 -4.34
C LEU A 42 6.56 -6.80 -4.67
N GLN A 43 7.80 -6.36 -4.97
CA GLN A 43 8.92 -7.27 -5.21
C GLN A 43 9.17 -8.18 -4.01
N GLN A 44 9.28 -7.62 -2.81
CA GLN A 44 9.49 -8.39 -1.59
C GLN A 44 8.36 -9.40 -1.34
N VAL A 45 7.10 -9.03 -1.55
CA VAL A 45 5.97 -9.96 -1.43
C VAL A 45 6.08 -11.10 -2.43
N LEU A 46 6.37 -10.79 -3.69
CA LEU A 46 6.48 -11.82 -4.75
C LEU A 46 7.66 -12.76 -4.50
N GLU A 47 8.77 -12.27 -3.96
CA GLU A 47 9.92 -13.09 -3.58
C GLU A 47 9.62 -14.06 -2.44
N ASN A 48 8.77 -13.65 -1.49
CA ASN A 48 8.45 -14.42 -0.28
C ASN A 48 7.28 -15.42 -0.45
N ILE A 49 6.52 -15.37 -1.55
CA ILE A 49 5.55 -16.43 -1.87
C ILE A 49 6.22 -17.61 -2.61
N PRO A 50 5.60 -18.81 -2.61
CA PRO A 50 6.14 -19.95 -3.33
C PRO A 50 6.36 -19.65 -4.81
N THR A 51 7.48 -20.12 -5.35
CA THR A 51 7.86 -19.89 -6.76
C THR A 51 6.75 -20.28 -7.74
N SER A 52 6.01 -21.37 -7.46
CA SER A 52 4.91 -21.81 -8.33
C SER A 52 3.70 -20.89 -8.32
N ASP A 53 3.50 -20.14 -7.23
CA ASP A 53 2.41 -19.17 -7.06
C ASP A 53 2.82 -17.83 -7.68
N ARG A 54 4.07 -17.39 -7.45
CA ARG A 54 4.65 -16.23 -8.15
C ARG A 54 4.53 -16.42 -9.67
N MET A 55 4.96 -17.56 -10.18
CA MET A 55 4.97 -17.84 -11.62
C MET A 55 3.58 -17.74 -12.27
N VAL A 56 2.51 -18.21 -11.61
CA VAL A 56 1.16 -18.08 -12.19
C VAL A 56 0.65 -16.63 -12.16
N LEU A 57 1.09 -15.83 -11.17
CA LEU A 57 0.76 -14.40 -11.12
C LEU A 57 1.51 -13.63 -12.22
N LEU A 58 2.81 -13.91 -12.42
CA LEU A 58 3.60 -13.27 -13.48
C LEU A 58 3.01 -13.58 -14.86
N MET A 59 2.73 -14.85 -15.17
CA MET A 59 2.05 -15.22 -16.43
C MET A 59 0.74 -14.45 -16.62
N LYS A 60 -0.07 -14.33 -15.56
CA LYS A 60 -1.40 -13.71 -15.66
C LYS A 60 -1.34 -12.19 -15.85
N TYR A 61 -0.46 -11.52 -15.13
CA TYR A 61 -0.48 -10.05 -14.99
C TYR A 61 0.66 -9.36 -15.73
N GLN A 62 1.86 -9.94 -15.71
CA GLN A 62 3.02 -9.41 -16.42
C GLN A 62 2.99 -9.82 -17.89
N ASP A 63 2.85 -11.12 -18.16
CA ASP A 63 2.83 -11.64 -19.55
C ASP A 63 1.43 -11.52 -20.21
N ARG A 64 0.43 -11.06 -19.45
CA ARG A 64 -0.96 -10.83 -19.87
C ARG A 64 -1.65 -12.07 -20.46
N MET A 65 -1.23 -13.27 -20.07
CA MET A 65 -1.81 -14.51 -20.57
C MET A 65 -3.27 -14.70 -20.12
N SER A 66 -4.05 -15.33 -20.99
CA SER A 66 -5.37 -15.84 -20.67
C SER A 66 -5.29 -17.07 -19.76
N ILE A 67 -6.38 -17.38 -19.06
CA ILE A 67 -6.44 -18.58 -18.21
C ILE A 67 -6.28 -19.84 -19.04
N LYS A 68 -6.78 -19.82 -20.29
CA LYS A 68 -6.69 -20.94 -21.23
C LYS A 68 -5.24 -21.21 -21.63
N GLU A 69 -4.48 -20.18 -22.02
CA GLU A 69 -3.06 -20.35 -22.38
C GLU A 69 -2.23 -20.84 -21.19
N ILE A 70 -2.48 -20.31 -19.98
CA ILE A 70 -1.80 -20.78 -18.76
C ILE A 70 -2.16 -22.25 -18.47
N ALA A 71 -3.41 -22.64 -18.71
CA ALA A 71 -3.87 -24.01 -18.52
C ALA A 71 -3.18 -24.98 -19.48
N GLU A 72 -3.01 -24.57 -20.74
CA GLU A 72 -2.27 -25.33 -21.76
C GLU A 72 -0.78 -25.46 -21.40
N ILE A 73 -0.10 -24.38 -20.99
CA ILE A 73 1.32 -24.41 -20.60
C ILE A 73 1.56 -25.30 -19.37
N LEU A 74 0.67 -25.23 -18.39
CA LEU A 74 0.82 -25.96 -17.13
C LEU A 74 0.27 -27.40 -17.18
N ASP A 75 -0.28 -27.83 -18.31
CA ASP A 75 -1.01 -29.10 -18.48
C ASP A 75 -2.06 -29.31 -17.37
N LYS A 76 -2.97 -28.35 -17.24
CA LYS A 76 -4.02 -28.31 -16.21
C LYS A 76 -5.35 -27.88 -16.79
N THR A 77 -6.42 -28.10 -16.03
CA THR A 77 -7.74 -27.54 -16.37
C THR A 77 -7.78 -26.05 -16.03
N GLU A 78 -8.59 -25.27 -16.76
CA GLU A 78 -8.81 -23.85 -16.46
C GLU A 78 -9.29 -23.62 -15.02
N SER A 79 -10.12 -24.50 -14.49
CA SER A 79 -10.61 -24.43 -13.11
C SER A 79 -9.47 -24.59 -12.09
N ALA A 80 -8.53 -25.51 -12.35
CA ALA A 80 -7.35 -25.67 -11.50
C ALA A 80 -6.44 -24.43 -11.55
N VAL A 81 -6.29 -23.80 -12.73
CA VAL A 81 -5.55 -22.53 -12.88
C VAL A 81 -6.25 -21.39 -12.15
N LYS A 82 -7.57 -21.23 -12.31
CA LYS A 82 -8.37 -20.24 -11.55
C LYS A 82 -8.17 -20.38 -10.05
N MET A 83 -8.25 -21.61 -9.54
CA MET A 83 -8.00 -21.89 -8.13
C MET A 83 -6.56 -21.59 -7.71
N LYS A 84 -5.58 -21.87 -8.58
CA LYS A 84 -4.17 -21.57 -8.29
C LYS A 84 -3.93 -20.07 -8.21
N ILE A 85 -4.44 -19.29 -9.16
CA ILE A 85 -4.36 -17.82 -9.13
C ILE A 85 -5.06 -17.26 -7.87
N LYS A 86 -6.25 -17.76 -7.53
CA LYS A 86 -6.97 -17.32 -6.32
C LYS A 86 -6.13 -17.55 -5.05
N ARG A 87 -5.53 -18.74 -4.91
CA ARG A 87 -4.68 -19.08 -3.76
C ARG A 87 -3.38 -18.27 -3.75
N ALA A 88 -2.75 -18.10 -4.90
CA ALA A 88 -1.54 -17.29 -5.04
C ALA A 88 -1.78 -15.83 -4.58
N LYS A 89 -2.91 -15.22 -4.97
CA LYS A 89 -3.30 -13.88 -4.50
C LYS A 89 -3.52 -13.82 -2.99
N ALA A 90 -4.25 -14.80 -2.43
CA ALA A 90 -4.47 -14.87 -0.99
C ALA A 90 -3.15 -15.02 -0.22
N LYS A 91 -2.21 -15.80 -0.76
CA LYS A 91 -0.89 -15.96 -0.15
C LYS A 91 -0.05 -14.69 -0.24
N ALA A 92 -0.05 -14.02 -1.39
CA ALA A 92 0.61 -12.72 -1.56
C ALA A 92 0.06 -11.68 -0.57
N GLN A 93 -1.26 -11.64 -0.39
CA GLN A 93 -1.88 -10.76 0.60
C GLN A 93 -1.41 -11.08 2.03
N LYS A 94 -1.49 -12.34 2.44
CA LYS A 94 -1.02 -12.77 3.77
C LYS A 94 0.45 -12.44 4.00
N THR A 95 1.30 -12.69 3.00
CA THR A 95 2.73 -12.35 3.05
C THR A 95 2.95 -10.84 3.12
N ARG A 96 2.15 -10.03 2.44
CA ARG A 96 2.19 -8.56 2.58
C ARG A 96 1.87 -8.13 4.01
N GLU A 97 0.80 -8.68 4.59
CA GLU A 97 0.38 -8.38 5.97
C GLU A 97 1.45 -8.79 7.01
N GLU A 98 2.17 -9.88 6.74
CA GLU A 98 3.27 -10.36 7.60
C GLU A 98 4.54 -9.51 7.48
N ILE A 99 4.89 -9.04 6.27
CA ILE A 99 6.10 -8.23 6.03
C ILE A 99 5.85 -6.75 6.39
N PHE A 100 4.63 -6.25 6.18
CA PHE A 100 4.26 -4.84 6.33
C PHE A 100 3.04 -4.65 7.25
N PRO A 101 3.16 -4.93 8.55
CA PRO A 101 2.02 -4.96 9.49
C PRO A 101 1.38 -3.58 9.77
N GLU A 102 2.06 -2.48 9.48
CA GLU A 102 1.59 -1.12 9.81
C GLU A 102 0.81 -0.41 8.69
N GLN A 103 0.64 -1.04 7.52
CA GLN A 103 -0.07 -0.43 6.38
C GLN A 103 -1.43 -1.12 6.15
N LEU A 104 -2.31 -1.00 7.15
CA LEU A 104 -3.75 -1.14 6.94
C LEU A 104 -4.31 0.26 6.71
N VAL A 105 -4.47 0.63 5.44
CA VAL A 105 -5.37 1.72 5.03
C VAL A 105 -6.80 1.25 5.17
#